data_AF-A0A855GJ25-F1
#
_entry.id   AF-A0A855GJ25-F1
#
_cell.length_a   1.000
_cell.length_b   1.000
_cell.length_c   1.000
_cell.angle_alpha   90.00
_cell.angle_beta   90.00
_cell.angle_gamma   90.00
#
_symmetry.space_group_name_H-M   'P 1'
#
loop_
_entity.id
_entity.type
_entity.pdbx_description
1 polymer ?
#
loop_
_entity_poly.entity_id
_entity_poly.type
_entity_poly.pdbx_seq_one_letter_code
_entity_poly.pdbx_strand_id
1 'polypeptide(L)'
;MKLKRPNISWIALLFVLSVVLISGTAFILMVFFGMYGLSRLLIYFHLAEFTYNESVMDNSFYYGSYLIIGYVLLFIIEYIMDELKRILPENKFFHGWYFHIISVSISTIVFYFGVHINYQHIRINFFVVLAIISALYYLTELFYPDSVDLNNKENR
;
A
#
# COMPACT_ATOMS: atom_id res chain seq x y z
N MET A 1 -25.22 8.16 29.78
CA MET A 1 -23.85 7.67 30.05
C MET A 1 -22.89 8.87 30.00
N LYS A 2 -22.40 9.37 31.15
CA LYS A 2 -21.45 10.50 31.17
C LYS A 2 -20.06 9.96 30.84
N LEU A 3 -19.58 10.20 29.62
CA LEU A 3 -18.20 9.91 29.23
C LEU A 3 -17.26 10.71 30.15
N LYS A 4 -16.52 9.98 31.01
CA LYS A 4 -15.52 10.55 31.91
C LYS A 4 -14.35 11.03 31.05
N ARG A 5 -14.18 12.35 30.90
CA ARG A 5 -13.07 12.92 30.13
C ARG A 5 -11.74 12.52 30.81
N PRO A 6 -10.80 11.91 30.09
CA PRO A 6 -9.49 11.58 30.66
C PRO A 6 -8.75 12.89 30.95
N ASN A 7 -8.25 13.02 32.18
CA ASN A 7 -7.52 14.21 32.63
C ASN A 7 -6.03 14.06 32.22
N ILE A 8 -5.76 14.20 30.93
CA ILE A 8 -4.41 14.07 30.36
C ILE A 8 -3.65 15.38 30.64
N SER A 9 -2.51 15.28 31.32
CA SER A 9 -1.60 16.42 31.49
C SER A 9 -1.09 16.90 30.14
N TRP A 10 -0.99 18.22 29.94
CA TRP A 10 -0.40 18.81 28.73
C TRP A 10 1.00 18.27 28.40
N ILE A 11 1.78 17.94 29.44
CA ILE A 11 3.11 17.32 29.29
C ILE A 11 2.99 15.92 28.69
N ALA A 12 2.03 15.12 29.16
CA ALA A 12 1.79 13.78 28.62
C ALA A 12 1.28 13.85 27.17
N LEU A 13 0.42 14.81 26.84
CA LEU A 13 -0.04 15.03 25.47
C LEU A 13 1.13 15.38 24.53
N LEU A 14 1.99 16.31 24.93
CA LEU A 14 3.17 16.70 24.15
C LEU A 14 4.16 15.56 23.99
N PHE A 15 4.34 14.74 25.03
CA PHE A 15 5.19 13.54 24.97
C PHE A 15 4.63 12.48 24.01
N VAL A 16 3.33 12.19 24.07
CA VAL A 16 2.70 11.26 23.13
C VAL A 16 2.80 11.79 21.70
N LEU A 17 2.53 13.09 21.50
CA LEU A 17 2.64 13.73 20.18
C LEU A 17 4.07 13.66 19.64
N SER A 18 5.09 13.91 20.47
CA SER A 18 6.49 13.84 20.03
C SER A 18 6.90 12.42 19.65
N VAL A 19 6.51 11.41 20.43
CA VAL A 19 6.75 10.00 20.09
C VAL A 19 6.09 9.64 18.75
N VAL A 20 4.84 10.05 18.53
CA VAL A 20 4.12 9.82 17.26
C VAL A 20 4.81 10.52 16.09
N LEU A 21 5.21 11.79 16.25
CA LEU A 21 5.87 12.54 15.17
C LEU A 21 7.25 11.97 14.84
N ILE A 22 8.06 11.62 15.85
CA ILE A 22 9.40 11.06 15.65
C ILE A 22 9.31 9.69 15.00
N SER A 23 8.45 8.81 15.51
CA SER A 23 8.25 7.47 14.93
C SER A 23 7.70 7.54 13.51
N GLY A 24 6.70 8.39 13.26
CA GLY A 24 6.15 8.62 11.92
C GLY A 24 7.21 9.15 10.94
N THR A 25 8.03 10.10 11.38
CA THR A 25 9.11 10.65 10.54
C THR A 25 10.18 9.60 10.25
N ALA A 26 10.61 8.83 11.26
CA ALA A 26 11.58 7.75 11.08
C ALA A 26 11.06 6.67 10.11
N PHE A 27 9.78 6.30 10.23
CA PHE A 27 9.12 5.38 9.31
C PHE A 27 9.12 5.93 7.87
N ILE A 28 8.69 7.18 7.68
CA ILE A 28 8.66 7.84 6.37
C ILE A 28 10.07 7.86 5.75
N LEU A 29 11.10 8.20 6.52
CA LEU A 29 12.49 8.18 6.05
C LEU A 29 12.95 6.78 5.64
N MET A 30 12.58 5.75 6.40
CA MET A 30 12.89 4.36 6.05
C MET A 30 12.20 3.95 4.74
N VAL A 31 10.93 4.32 4.55
CA VAL A 31 10.19 4.07 3.30
C VAL A 31 10.84 4.80 2.13
N PHE A 32 11.19 6.08 2.27
CA PHE A 32 11.92 6.83 1.23
C PHE A 32 13.26 6.19 0.89
N PHE A 33 14.02 5.78 1.90
CA PHE A 33 15.29 5.09 1.69
C PHE A 33 15.09 3.76 0.95
N GLY A 34 14.10 2.96 1.34
CA GLY A 34 13.76 1.70 0.66
C GLY A 34 13.34 1.90 -0.79
N MET A 35 12.48 2.88 -1.06
CA MET A 35 12.04 3.21 -2.43
C MET A 35 13.17 3.77 -3.29
N TYR A 36 14.04 4.62 -2.72
CA TYR A 36 15.22 5.14 -3.40
C TYR A 36 16.23 4.03 -3.72
N GLY A 37 16.47 3.12 -2.77
CA GLY A 37 17.32 1.94 -3.00
C GLY A 37 16.74 1.03 -4.09
N LEU A 38 15.44 0.75 -4.02
CA LEU A 38 14.73 -0.05 -5.02
C LEU A 38 14.81 0.59 -6.41
N SER A 39 14.57 1.90 -6.54
CA SER A 39 14.64 2.58 -7.84
C SER A 39 16.04 2.47 -8.46
N ARG A 40 17.12 2.57 -7.66
CA ARG A 40 18.50 2.39 -8.13
C ARG A 40 18.79 0.97 -8.58
N LEU A 41 18.30 -0.04 -7.87
CA LEU A 41 18.41 -1.44 -8.31
C LEU A 41 17.66 -1.67 -9.63
N LEU A 42 16.45 -1.15 -9.75
CA LEU A 42 15.65 -1.28 -10.96
C LEU A 42 16.34 -0.60 -12.17
N ILE A 43 16.91 0.58 -11.98
CA ILE A 43 17.71 1.24 -13.03
C ILE A 43 18.95 0.43 -13.37
N TYR A 44 19.69 -0.05 -12.36
CA TYR A 44 20.92 -0.84 -12.56
C TYR A 44 20.68 -2.10 -13.40
N PHE A 45 19.57 -2.81 -13.15
CA PHE A 45 19.19 -4.00 -13.91
C PHE A 45 18.41 -3.70 -15.20
N HIS A 46 18.28 -2.43 -15.61
CA HIS A 46 17.50 -2.02 -16.79
C HIS A 46 16.02 -2.47 -16.74
N LEU A 47 15.48 -2.57 -15.52
CA LEU A 47 14.11 -2.98 -15.23
C LEU A 47 13.16 -1.78 -15.11
N ALA A 48 13.71 -0.59 -14.88
CA ALA A 48 12.95 0.65 -14.87
C ALA A 48 13.77 1.86 -15.34
N GLU A 49 13.07 2.86 -15.84
CA GLU A 49 13.60 4.18 -16.20
C GLU A 49 12.77 5.26 -15.51
N PHE A 50 13.45 6.19 -14.85
CA PHE A 50 12.87 7.35 -14.19
C PHE A 50 13.50 8.60 -14.80
N THR A 51 12.73 9.39 -15.53
CA THR A 51 13.26 10.47 -16.38
C THR A 51 12.80 11.87 -15.96
N TYR A 52 11.94 11.97 -14.95
CA TYR A 52 11.51 13.26 -14.41
C TYR A 52 12.62 13.81 -13.52
N ASN A 53 13.19 14.94 -13.91
CA ASN A 53 14.37 15.53 -13.30
C ASN A 53 14.23 17.06 -13.20
N GLU A 54 13.22 17.47 -12.43
CA GLU A 54 12.94 18.87 -12.12
C GLU A 54 13.41 19.20 -10.69
N SER A 55 12.85 20.26 -10.09
CA SER A 55 13.15 20.63 -8.71
C SER A 55 12.82 19.50 -7.71
N VAL A 56 13.41 19.54 -6.51
CA VAL A 56 13.13 18.56 -5.45
C VAL A 56 11.63 18.48 -5.13
N MET A 57 10.93 19.62 -5.12
CA MET A 57 9.50 19.68 -4.82
C MET A 57 8.69 19.02 -5.94
N ASP A 58 8.99 19.35 -7.19
CA ASP A 58 8.28 18.81 -8.34
C ASP A 58 8.47 17.30 -8.46
N ASN A 59 9.72 16.82 -8.28
CA ASN A 59 10.01 15.39 -8.29
C ASN A 59 9.27 14.66 -7.17
N SER A 60 9.26 15.24 -5.96
CA SER A 60 8.54 14.65 -4.82
C SER A 60 7.04 14.56 -5.09
N PHE A 61 6.45 15.58 -5.71
CA PHE A 61 5.04 15.57 -6.06
C PHE A 61 4.74 14.57 -7.19
N TYR A 62 5.56 14.54 -8.23
CA TYR A 62 5.37 13.64 -9.38
C TYR A 62 5.47 12.16 -8.97
N TYR A 63 6.59 11.75 -8.36
CA TYR A 63 6.77 10.36 -7.91
C TYR A 63 5.89 10.02 -6.71
N GLY A 64 5.61 10.99 -5.83
CA GLY A 64 4.72 10.79 -4.69
C GLY A 64 3.27 10.54 -5.14
N SER A 65 2.76 11.32 -6.10
CA SER A 65 1.41 11.13 -6.64
C SER A 65 1.25 9.77 -7.33
N TYR A 66 2.28 9.28 -8.04
CA TYR A 66 2.29 7.94 -8.63
C TYR A 66 2.03 6.86 -7.56
N LEU A 67 2.72 6.95 -6.42
CA LEU A 67 2.58 6.01 -5.32
C LEU A 67 1.22 6.13 -4.63
N ILE A 68 0.74 7.36 -4.37
CA ILE A 68 -0.53 7.60 -3.68
C ILE A 68 -1.71 7.11 -4.53
N ILE A 69 -1.75 7.46 -5.81
CA ILE A 69 -2.82 7.03 -6.73
C ILE A 69 -2.76 5.51 -6.88
N GLY A 70 -1.56 4.95 -7.04
CA GLY A 70 -1.32 3.53 -7.04
C GLY A 70 -1.89 2.81 -5.82
N TYR A 71 -1.58 3.31 -4.62
CA TYR A 71 -2.08 2.78 -3.36
C TYR A 71 -3.60 2.84 -3.26
N VAL A 72 -4.22 3.99 -3.57
CA VAL A 72 -5.68 4.15 -3.52
C VAL A 72 -6.37 3.17 -4.47
N LEU A 73 -5.82 3.00 -5.67
CA LEU A 73 -6.35 2.05 -6.63
C LEU A 73 -6.26 0.61 -6.12
N LEU A 74 -5.12 0.20 -5.58
CA LEU A 74 -4.94 -1.14 -5.00
C LEU A 74 -5.89 -1.39 -3.83
N PHE A 75 -6.06 -0.39 -2.95
CA PHE A 75 -7.01 -0.45 -1.84
C PHE A 75 -8.47 -0.63 -2.31
N ILE A 76 -8.87 0.08 -3.38
CA ILE A 76 -10.21 -0.08 -3.96
C ILE A 76 -10.39 -1.50 -4.53
N ILE A 77 -9.37 -2.04 -5.20
CA ILE A 77 -9.42 -3.39 -5.75
C ILE A 77 -9.54 -4.41 -4.63
N GLU A 78 -8.72 -4.29 -3.58
CA GLU A 78 -8.78 -5.14 -2.39
C GLU A 78 -10.17 -5.13 -1.77
N TYR A 79 -10.74 -3.94 -1.52
CA TYR A 79 -12.10 -3.79 -1.01
C TYR A 79 -13.15 -4.48 -1.90
N ILE A 80 -13.06 -4.32 -3.22
CA ILE A 80 -13.98 -4.98 -4.17
C ILE A 80 -13.83 -6.50 -4.12
N MET A 81 -12.58 -7.00 -4.08
CA MET A 81 -12.30 -8.44 -4.02
C MET A 81 -12.84 -9.07 -2.74
N ASP A 82 -12.67 -8.40 -1.61
CA ASP A 82 -13.23 -8.84 -0.32
C ASP A 82 -14.76 -8.85 -0.33
N GLU A 83 -15.39 -7.86 -0.95
CA GLU A 83 -16.85 -7.86 -1.11
C GLU A 83 -17.35 -8.98 -2.03
N LEU A 84 -16.65 -9.24 -3.14
CA LEU A 84 -16.98 -10.34 -4.03
C LEU A 84 -16.88 -11.70 -3.30
N LYS A 85 -15.85 -11.87 -2.46
CA LYS A 85 -15.71 -13.04 -1.59
C LYS A 85 -16.89 -13.18 -0.62
N ARG A 86 -17.35 -12.07 -0.03
CA ARG A 86 -18.50 -12.06 0.88
C ARG A 86 -19.82 -12.36 0.19
N ILE A 87 -20.04 -11.84 -1.02
CA ILE A 87 -21.29 -12.01 -1.78
C ILE A 87 -21.37 -13.39 -2.46
N LEU A 88 -20.23 -13.97 -2.84
CA LEU A 88 -20.14 -15.26 -3.54
C LEU A 88 -19.34 -16.31 -2.72
N PRO A 89 -19.77 -16.66 -1.49
CA PRO A 89 -19.02 -17.52 -0.58
C PRO A 89 -18.90 -18.97 -1.08
N GLU A 90 -19.81 -19.44 -1.94
CA GLU A 90 -19.77 -20.81 -2.47
C GLU A 90 -18.86 -20.94 -3.71
N ASN A 91 -18.32 -19.84 -4.22
CA ASN A 91 -17.52 -19.85 -5.45
C ASN A 91 -16.03 -20.12 -5.14
N LYS A 92 -15.52 -21.22 -5.70
CA LYS A 92 -14.13 -21.68 -5.56
C LYS A 92 -13.06 -20.65 -5.95
N PHE A 93 -13.37 -19.70 -6.83
CA PHE A 93 -12.41 -18.68 -7.28
C PHE A 93 -12.15 -17.60 -6.23
N PHE A 94 -13.06 -17.41 -5.27
CA PHE A 94 -12.91 -16.42 -4.20
C PHE A 94 -12.37 -17.01 -2.90
N HIS A 95 -11.74 -18.19 -2.96
CA HIS A 95 -11.20 -18.88 -1.80
C HIS A 95 -9.76 -19.38 -2.03
N GLY A 96 -8.96 -19.35 -0.96
CA GLY A 96 -7.59 -19.86 -0.93
C GLY A 96 -6.71 -19.32 -2.06
N TRP A 97 -5.87 -20.18 -2.61
CA TRP A 97 -4.87 -19.80 -3.61
C TRP A 97 -5.44 -19.16 -4.89
N TYR A 98 -6.64 -19.54 -5.31
CA TYR A 98 -7.29 -18.93 -6.48
C TYR A 98 -7.62 -17.46 -6.24
N PHE A 99 -8.11 -17.12 -5.05
CA PHE A 99 -8.40 -15.74 -4.67
C PHE A 99 -7.12 -14.89 -4.73
N HIS A 100 -6.04 -15.37 -4.14
CA HIS A 100 -4.76 -14.65 -4.11
C HIS A 100 -4.21 -14.39 -5.52
N ILE A 101 -4.20 -15.40 -6.40
CA ILE A 101 -3.77 -15.23 -7.79
C ILE A 101 -4.64 -14.20 -8.51
N ILE A 102 -5.97 -14.29 -8.36
CA ILE A 102 -6.90 -13.38 -9.03
C ILE A 102 -6.70 -11.95 -8.52
N SER A 103 -6.62 -11.76 -7.20
CA SER A 103 -6.41 -10.45 -6.57
C SER A 103 -5.10 -9.81 -7.04
N VAL A 104 -4.00 -10.55 -7.06
CA VAL A 104 -2.70 -10.06 -7.57
C VAL A 104 -2.76 -9.76 -9.06
N SER A 105 -3.41 -10.62 -9.85
CA SER A 105 -3.51 -10.45 -11.30
C SER A 105 -4.33 -9.20 -11.67
N ILE A 106 -5.51 -9.05 -11.07
CA ILE A 106 -6.39 -7.88 -11.28
C ILE A 106 -5.67 -6.62 -10.80
N SER A 107 -5.11 -6.64 -9.59
CA SER A 107 -4.34 -5.52 -9.04
C SER A 107 -3.22 -5.08 -9.99
N THR A 108 -2.45 -6.04 -10.54
CA THR A 108 -1.35 -5.74 -11.45
C THR A 108 -1.84 -5.16 -12.77
N ILE A 109 -2.87 -5.75 -13.38
CA ILE A 109 -3.41 -5.28 -14.66
C ILE A 109 -3.97 -3.87 -14.50
N VAL A 110 -4.82 -3.65 -13.50
CA VAL A 110 -5.48 -2.35 -13.29
C VAL A 110 -4.47 -1.30 -12.85
N PHE A 111 -3.49 -1.61 -12.00
CA PHE A 111 -2.41 -0.68 -11.68
C PHE A 111 -1.59 -0.32 -12.91
N TYR A 112 -1.20 -1.32 -13.72
CA TYR A 112 -0.36 -1.09 -14.88
C TYR A 112 -1.07 -0.19 -15.91
N PHE A 113 -2.30 -0.54 -16.31
CA PHE A 113 -3.03 0.23 -17.32
C PHE A 113 -3.74 1.48 -16.77
N GLY A 114 -4.11 1.49 -15.50
CA GLY A 114 -4.82 2.60 -14.86
C GLY A 114 -3.89 3.68 -14.31
N VAL A 115 -2.69 3.31 -13.84
CA VAL A 115 -1.73 4.27 -13.26
C VAL A 115 -0.45 4.29 -14.08
N HIS A 116 0.20 3.14 -14.27
CA HIS A 116 1.56 3.11 -14.79
C HIS A 116 1.71 3.73 -16.19
N ILE A 117 0.85 3.35 -17.15
CA ILE A 117 0.95 3.91 -18.51
C ILE A 117 0.66 5.42 -18.57
N ASN A 118 -0.03 5.97 -17.57
CA ASN A 118 -0.42 7.37 -17.54
C ASN A 118 0.71 8.27 -17.00
N TYR A 119 1.78 7.69 -16.47
CA TYR A 119 2.96 8.43 -15.99
C TYR A 119 4.11 8.36 -16.99
N GLN A 120 4.23 9.41 -17.82
CA GLN A 120 5.19 9.47 -18.94
C GLN A 120 6.67 9.28 -18.55
N HIS A 121 7.05 9.68 -17.33
CA HIS A 121 8.45 9.67 -16.90
C HIS A 121 8.83 8.46 -16.03
N ILE A 122 7.92 7.51 -15.86
CA ILE A 122 8.14 6.27 -15.12
C ILE A 122 7.88 5.12 -16.07
N ARG A 123 8.92 4.38 -16.42
CA ARG A 123 8.79 3.13 -17.19
C ARG A 123 9.29 1.98 -16.34
N ILE A 124 8.43 1.02 -16.05
CA ILE A 124 8.75 -0.17 -15.26
C ILE A 124 8.20 -1.34 -16.05
N ASN A 125 9.00 -2.39 -16.24
CA ASN A 125 8.53 -3.58 -16.95
C ASN A 125 7.30 -4.19 -16.25
N PHE A 126 6.31 -4.63 -17.03
CA PHE A 126 5.10 -5.27 -16.50
C PHE A 126 5.39 -6.39 -15.49
N PHE A 127 6.36 -7.26 -15.78
CA PHE A 127 6.72 -8.37 -14.88
C PHE A 127 7.35 -7.90 -13.57
N VAL A 128 8.00 -6.73 -13.59
CA VAL A 128 8.54 -6.09 -12.39
C VAL A 128 7.40 -5.53 -11.54
N VAL A 129 6.41 -4.89 -12.17
CA VAL A 129 5.20 -4.44 -11.47
C VAL A 129 4.47 -5.63 -10.84
N LEU A 130 4.31 -6.72 -11.59
CA LEU A 130 3.73 -7.98 -11.09
C LEU A 130 4.50 -8.50 -9.88
N ALA A 131 5.85 -8.55 -9.95
CA ALA A 131 6.69 -9.03 -8.86
C ALA A 131 6.57 -8.13 -7.62
N ILE A 132 6.56 -6.80 -7.79
CA ILE A 132 6.39 -5.84 -6.70
C ILE A 132 5.03 -6.02 -6.04
N ILE A 133 3.94 -6.07 -6.81
CA ILE A 133 2.58 -6.24 -6.26
C ILE A 133 2.43 -7.59 -5.58
N SER A 134 2.97 -8.66 -6.17
CA SER A 134 2.97 -10.00 -5.55
C SER A 134 3.72 -10.01 -4.23
N ALA A 135 4.89 -9.37 -4.18
CA ALA A 135 5.67 -9.25 -2.96
C ALA A 135 4.94 -8.43 -1.90
N LEU A 136 4.36 -7.28 -2.26
CA LEU A 136 3.56 -6.46 -1.36
C LEU A 136 2.37 -7.24 -0.80
N TYR A 137 1.63 -7.94 -1.66
CA TYR A 137 0.50 -8.77 -1.26
C TYR A 137 0.91 -9.88 -0.29
N TYR A 138 2.00 -10.60 -0.60
CA TYR A 138 2.56 -11.63 0.28
C TYR A 138 2.99 -11.06 1.63
N LEU A 139 3.62 -9.88 1.65
CA LEU A 139 3.99 -9.20 2.89
C LEU A 139 2.74 -8.81 3.70
N THR A 140 1.68 -8.34 3.03
CA THR A 140 0.39 -8.06 3.70
C THR A 140 -0.14 -9.32 4.37
N GLU A 141 -0.16 -10.47 3.70
CA GLU A 141 -0.62 -11.72 4.30
C GLU A 141 0.29 -12.22 5.43
N LEU A 142 1.60 -12.03 5.29
CA LEU A 142 2.56 -12.48 6.30
C LEU A 142 2.48 -11.66 7.59
N PHE A 143 2.33 -10.33 7.46
CA PHE A 143 2.30 -9.41 8.60
C PHE A 143 0.90 -9.18 9.15
N TYR A 144 -0.13 -9.38 8.33
CA TYR A 144 -1.54 -9.26 8.70
C TYR A 144 -2.33 -10.52 8.28
N PRO A 145 -1.93 -11.72 8.75
CA PRO A 145 -2.64 -12.95 8.44
C PRO A 145 -4.04 -12.87 9.06
N ASP A 146 -5.07 -12.93 8.21
CA ASP A 146 -6.49 -12.86 8.57
C ASP A 146 -6.77 -11.85 9.69
N SER A 147 -7.06 -10.59 9.32
CA SER A 147 -7.61 -9.65 10.28
C SER A 147 -8.89 -10.24 10.87
N VAL A 148 -8.79 -10.88 12.04
CA VAL A 148 -9.93 -11.22 12.88
C VAL A 148 -10.72 -9.93 12.97
N ASP A 149 -11.94 -9.92 12.44
CA ASP A 149 -12.79 -8.75 12.50
C ASP A 149 -12.95 -8.38 13.99
N LEU A 150 -12.19 -7.37 14.43
CA LEU A 150 -12.18 -6.90 15.81
C LEU A 150 -13.54 -6.31 16.20
N ASN A 151 -14.43 -6.12 15.22
CA ASN A 151 -15.78 -5.63 15.37
C ASN A 151 -16.85 -6.72 15.21
N ASN A 152 -16.46 -7.99 15.04
CA ASN A 152 -17.41 -9.10 15.07
C ASN A 152 -17.94 -9.26 16.50
N LYS A 153 -19.07 -8.60 16.76
CA LYS A 153 -19.91 -8.83 17.94
C LYS A 153 -20.63 -10.17 17.81
N GLU A 154 -19.89 -11.27 17.71
CA GLU A 154 -20.43 -12.58 17.99
C GLU A 154 -20.20 -12.89 19.47
N ASN A 155 -21.25 -12.57 20.25
CA ASN A 155 -21.69 -13.27 21.45
C ASN A 155 -20.59 -13.79 22.40
N ARG A 156 -20.23 -12.95 23.37
CA ARG A 156 -19.97 -13.41 24.74
C ARG A 156 -21.13 -13.03 25.63
#